data_AF-A0A8T0LB25-F1
#
_entry.id   AF-A0A8T0LB25-F1
#
_cell.length_a   1.000
_cell.length_b   1.000
_cell.length_c   1.000
_cell.angle_alpha   90.00
_cell.angle_beta   90.00
_cell.angle_gamma   90.00
#
_symmetry.space_group_name_H-M   'P 1'
#
loop_
_entity.id
_entity.type
_entity.pdbx_description
1 polymer ?
#
loop_
_entity_poly.entity_id
_entity_poly.type
_entity_poly.pdbx_seq_one_letter_code
_entity_poly.pdbx_strand_id
1 'polypeptide(L)'
;MFLLLLLQPFSTSPDSIIGFVDLLYYGGCFLPHTSLLRFGIVKMLKVREHQVAGHMAKNDVLGPLVDDSGKFYTPLQEHDRGSAELSFYTSLAVPPSICPFFLAFHGTAVVPASDGSGPHTHLLL
;
A
#
# COMPACT_ATOMS: atom_id res chain seq x y z
N MET A 1 1.73 -33.36 -16.24
CA MET A 1 2.41 -32.41 -15.33
C MET A 1 1.38 -31.36 -14.95
N PHE A 2 0.79 -31.45 -13.75
CA PHE A 2 -0.21 -30.50 -13.25
C PHE A 2 0.41 -29.79 -12.04
N LEU A 3 0.52 -28.46 -12.13
CA LEU A 3 0.84 -27.62 -10.98
C LEU A 3 -0.47 -27.30 -10.26
N LEU A 4 -0.63 -27.77 -9.04
CA LEU A 4 -1.75 -27.40 -8.17
C LEU A 4 -1.22 -26.45 -7.10
N LEU A 5 -1.59 -25.16 -7.18
CA LEU A 5 -1.35 -24.21 -6.09
C LEU A 5 -2.38 -24.47 -5.00
N LEU A 6 -1.92 -24.94 -3.84
CA LEU A 6 -2.75 -25.03 -2.64
C LEU A 6 -2.41 -23.86 -1.72
N LEU A 7 -3.31 -22.87 -1.70
CA LEU A 7 -3.30 -21.78 -0.74
C LEU A 7 -3.96 -22.27 0.56
N GLN A 8 -3.18 -22.45 1.63
CA GLN A 8 -3.71 -22.82 2.94
C GLN A 8 -3.61 -21.63 3.90
N PRO A 9 -4.73 -21.17 4.49
CA PRO A 9 -4.74 -20.07 5.46
C PRO A 9 -4.22 -20.54 6.82
N PHE A 10 -3.36 -19.74 7.48
CA PHE A 10 -3.00 -19.95 8.89
C PHE A 10 -3.06 -18.63 9.68
N SER A 11 -3.56 -18.68 10.92
CA SER A 11 -3.71 -17.53 11.84
C SER A 11 -3.06 -17.86 13.19
N THR A 12 -2.25 -16.95 13.73
CA THR A 12 -1.54 -17.11 15.01
C THR A 12 -2.09 -16.26 16.16
N SER A 13 -3.19 -15.54 15.99
CA SER A 13 -3.80 -14.71 17.04
C SER A 13 -5.19 -14.21 16.61
N PRO A 14 -6.14 -14.02 17.54
CA PRO A 14 -7.44 -13.42 17.23
C PRO A 14 -7.36 -11.99 16.65
N ASP A 15 -6.21 -11.32 16.78
CA ASP A 15 -5.97 -9.98 16.22
C ASP A 15 -5.06 -9.99 14.98
N SER A 16 -4.89 -11.13 14.29
CA SER A 16 -3.94 -11.26 13.17
C SER A 16 -4.51 -11.92 11.92
N ILE A 17 -4.24 -11.25 10.79
CA ILE A 17 -4.67 -11.55 9.41
C ILE A 17 -4.20 -12.94 8.95
N ILE A 18 -5.03 -13.58 8.13
CA ILE A 18 -4.75 -14.85 7.44
C ILE A 18 -3.55 -14.70 6.50
N GLY A 19 -2.46 -15.39 6.79
CA GLY A 19 -1.34 -15.56 5.86
C GLY A 19 -1.57 -16.73 4.91
N PHE A 20 -1.10 -16.62 3.67
CA PHE A 20 -1.05 -17.71 2.71
C PHE A 20 0.40 -18.10 2.45
N VAL A 21 0.71 -19.40 2.52
CA VAL A 21 2.00 -19.96 2.12
C VAL A 21 1.84 -20.56 0.74
N ASP A 22 2.58 -20.06 -0.25
CA ASP A 22 2.66 -20.69 -1.57
C ASP A 22 3.50 -21.97 -1.45
N LEU A 23 2.86 -23.11 -1.68
CA LEU A 23 3.53 -24.40 -1.68
C LEU A 23 3.55 -24.98 -3.09
N LEU A 24 4.69 -24.90 -3.77
CA LEU A 24 4.87 -25.52 -5.08
C LEU A 24 5.24 -27.01 -4.89
N TYR A 25 4.39 -27.91 -5.36
CA TYR A 25 4.65 -29.35 -5.33
C TYR A 25 5.49 -29.77 -6.55
N TYR A 26 6.80 -29.95 -6.35
CA TYR A 26 7.68 -30.57 -7.33
C TYR A 26 8.37 -31.80 -6.72
N GLY A 27 8.05 -32.99 -7.23
CA GLY A 27 8.89 -34.19 -7.06
C GLY A 27 9.11 -34.69 -5.63
N GLY A 28 8.13 -34.54 -4.72
CA GLY A 28 8.15 -35.22 -3.41
C GLY A 28 9.11 -34.64 -2.36
N CYS A 29 9.70 -33.45 -2.59
CA CYS A 29 10.52 -32.75 -1.61
C CYS A 29 9.93 -31.37 -1.31
N PHE A 30 9.59 -31.13 -0.04
CA PHE A 30 9.15 -29.82 0.45
C PHE A 30 10.38 -28.89 0.48
N LEU A 31 10.51 -28.01 -0.49
CA LEU A 31 11.45 -26.89 -0.40
C LEU A 31 10.66 -25.64 0.00
N PRO A 32 10.89 -25.05 1.19
CA PRO A 32 10.33 -23.75 1.50
C PRO A 32 11.02 -22.72 0.59
N HIS A 33 10.40 -22.41 -0.54
CA HIS A 33 10.78 -21.24 -1.30
C HIS A 33 10.27 -20.03 -0.54
N THR A 34 11.13 -19.44 0.30
CA THR A 34 10.89 -18.10 0.83
C THR A 34 10.99 -17.12 -0.34
N SER A 35 9.93 -16.95 -1.12
CA SER A 35 9.74 -15.69 -1.81
C SER A 35 9.54 -14.68 -0.68
N LEU A 36 10.48 -13.76 -0.53
CA LEU A 36 10.27 -12.55 0.25
C LEU A 36 9.24 -11.71 -0.51
N LEU A 37 7.99 -12.18 -0.59
CA LEU A 37 6.86 -11.29 -0.54
C LEU A 37 7.04 -10.56 0.78
N ARG A 38 7.56 -9.35 0.68
CA ARG A 38 7.66 -8.39 1.76
C ARG A 38 6.21 -8.03 2.12
N PHE A 39 5.49 -8.96 2.73
CA PHE A 39 4.29 -8.75 3.52
C PHE A 39 4.76 -7.91 4.70
N GLY A 40 4.97 -6.63 4.42
CA GLY A 40 5.12 -5.64 5.45
C GLY A 40 3.94 -5.80 6.37
N ILE A 41 4.22 -5.80 7.68
CA ILE A 41 3.27 -5.47 8.74
C ILE A 41 2.23 -4.54 8.11
N VAL A 42 0.98 -5.01 7.97
CA VAL A 42 -0.09 -4.17 7.44
C VAL A 42 -0.21 -3.04 8.45
N LYS A 43 0.44 -1.91 8.14
CA LYS A 43 0.34 -0.73 8.98
C LYS A 43 -1.13 -0.43 9.08
N MET A 44 -1.62 -0.17 10.29
CA MET A 44 -3.02 0.15 10.48
C MET A 44 -3.30 1.49 9.78
N LEU A 45 -3.88 1.40 8.58
CA LEU A 45 -4.25 2.54 7.77
C LEU A 45 -5.63 3.03 8.19
N LYS A 46 -5.74 4.33 8.44
CA LYS A 46 -6.98 4.96 8.91
C LYS A 46 -7.36 6.11 7.99
N VAL A 47 -8.65 6.26 7.76
CA VAL A 47 -9.21 7.47 7.14
C VAL A 47 -9.16 8.61 8.15
N ARG A 48 -8.73 9.81 7.73
CA ARG A 48 -8.73 11.00 8.58
C ARG A 48 -10.06 11.76 8.46
N GLU A 49 -10.70 12.00 9.60
CA GLU A 49 -11.98 12.72 9.69
C GLU A 49 -11.88 14.21 9.32
N HIS A 50 -10.68 14.79 9.42
CA HIS A 50 -10.45 16.23 9.29
C HIS A 50 -9.72 16.60 7.99
N GLN A 51 -9.90 15.82 6.93
CA GLN A 51 -9.32 16.14 5.63
C GLN A 51 -9.99 17.38 5.04
N VAL A 52 -9.21 18.45 4.86
CA VAL A 52 -9.71 19.76 4.40
C VAL A 52 -9.56 19.99 2.89
N ALA A 53 -8.80 19.15 2.19
CA ALA A 53 -8.55 19.27 0.75
C ALA A 53 -8.74 17.93 0.04
N GLY A 54 -9.32 17.96 -1.16
CA GLY A 54 -9.65 16.77 -1.95
C GLY A 54 -10.93 16.06 -1.47
N HIS A 55 -11.15 14.84 -1.96
CA HIS A 55 -12.28 14.04 -1.54
C HIS A 55 -12.00 13.38 -0.20
N MET A 56 -12.93 13.53 0.75
CA MET A 56 -12.93 12.76 1.99
C MET A 56 -13.21 11.31 1.65
N ALA A 57 -12.38 10.38 2.17
CA ALA A 57 -12.55 8.95 2.00
C ALA A 57 -13.79 8.43 2.75
N LYS A 58 -14.99 8.74 2.24
CA LYS A 58 -16.28 8.39 2.84
C LYS A 58 -17.30 8.14 1.73
N ASN A 59 -18.26 7.25 1.98
CA ASN A 59 -19.36 6.92 1.06
C ASN A 59 -18.83 6.46 -0.32
N ASP A 60 -17.96 5.46 -0.33
CA ASP A 60 -17.39 4.86 -1.56
C ASP A 60 -16.53 5.83 -2.40
N VAL A 61 -16.05 6.91 -1.79
CA VAL A 61 -15.14 7.85 -2.42
C VAL A 61 -13.70 7.52 -2.05
N LEU A 62 -12.86 7.34 -3.06
CA LEU A 62 -11.43 7.12 -2.90
C LEU A 62 -10.74 8.37 -2.33
N GLY A 63 -9.98 8.20 -1.26
CA GLY A 63 -9.24 9.27 -0.61
C GLY A 63 -8.02 8.78 0.17
N PRO A 64 -7.26 9.70 0.76
CA PRO A 64 -6.00 9.39 1.43
C PRO A 64 -6.21 8.63 2.75
N LEU A 65 -5.23 7.79 3.04
CA LEU A 65 -5.11 7.04 4.30
C LEU A 65 -3.90 7.54 5.08
N VAL A 66 -3.90 7.33 6.39
CA VAL A 66 -2.76 7.66 7.26
C VAL A 66 -2.39 6.46 8.11
N ASP A 67 -1.08 6.20 8.25
CA ASP A 67 -0.56 5.21 9.18
C ASP A 67 -0.30 5.77 10.59
N ASP A 68 0.03 4.90 11.54
CA ASP A 68 0.33 5.31 12.91
C ASP A 68 1.61 6.15 13.06
N SER A 69 2.48 6.20 12.03
CA SER A 69 3.63 7.09 11.98
C SER A 69 3.32 8.47 11.40
N GLY A 70 2.07 8.71 11.00
CA GLY A 70 1.63 9.98 10.42
C GLY A 70 1.94 10.12 8.92
N LYS A 71 2.38 9.06 8.24
CA LYS A 71 2.60 9.08 6.79
C LYS A 71 1.28 9.04 6.04
N PHE A 72 1.19 9.85 4.99
CA PHE A 72 0.03 9.92 4.14
C PHE A 72 0.18 8.97 2.96
N TYR A 73 -0.87 8.22 2.70
CA TYR A 73 -1.04 7.35 1.55
C TYR A 73 -2.08 8.02 0.66
N THR A 74 -1.63 8.78 -0.33
CA THR A 74 -2.52 9.50 -1.24
C THR A 74 -2.76 8.66 -2.49
N PRO A 75 -4.01 8.29 -2.81
CA PRO A 75 -4.30 7.43 -3.96
C PRO A 75 -3.89 8.11 -5.26
N LEU A 76 -3.21 7.37 -6.14
CA LEU A 76 -2.89 7.88 -7.47
C LEU A 76 -4.19 8.13 -8.23
N GLN A 77 -4.33 9.37 -8.71
CA GLN A 77 -5.49 9.79 -9.49
C GLN A 77 -5.34 9.38 -10.97
N GLU A 78 -6.47 9.14 -11.60
CA GLU A 78 -6.55 8.83 -13.03
C GLU A 78 -6.22 10.06 -13.91
N HIS A 79 -6.28 9.85 -15.24
CA HIS A 79 -6.15 10.91 -16.25
C HIS A 79 -4.86 11.73 -16.12
N ASP A 80 -3.74 11.03 -15.92
CA ASP A 80 -2.39 11.57 -15.76
C ASP A 80 -2.14 12.46 -14.54
N ARG A 81 -3.17 12.74 -13.73
CA ARG A 81 -2.98 13.56 -12.52
C ARG A 81 -2.05 12.89 -11.51
N GLY A 82 -2.24 11.59 -11.27
CA GLY A 82 -1.38 10.83 -10.37
C GLY A 82 0.04 10.65 -10.91
N SER A 83 0.20 10.41 -12.22
CA SER A 83 1.53 10.25 -12.83
C SER A 83 2.31 11.56 -12.86
N ALA A 84 1.63 12.69 -13.09
CA ALA A 84 2.22 14.02 -12.99
C ALA A 84 2.68 14.35 -11.56
N GLU A 85 1.87 14.02 -10.55
CA GLU A 85 2.23 14.22 -9.14
C GLU A 85 3.42 13.32 -8.72
N LEU A 86 3.42 12.05 -9.13
CA LEU A 86 4.56 11.16 -8.91
C LEU A 86 5.85 11.70 -9.55
N SER A 87 5.75 12.19 -10.79
CA SER A 87 6.87 12.79 -11.50
C SER A 87 7.37 14.05 -10.79
N PHE A 88 6.46 14.89 -10.29
CA PHE A 88 6.79 16.08 -9.50
C PHE A 88 7.61 15.72 -8.27
N TYR A 89 7.13 14.83 -7.39
CA TYR A 89 7.87 14.45 -6.18
C TYR A 89 9.17 13.68 -6.46
N THR A 90 9.22 12.89 -7.54
CA THR A 90 10.45 12.16 -7.92
C THR A 90 11.54 13.10 -8.45
N SER A 91 11.15 14.18 -9.13
CA SER A 91 12.07 15.17 -9.71
C SER A 91 12.25 16.43 -8.86
N LEU A 92 11.59 16.50 -7.69
CA LEU A 92 11.58 17.68 -6.85
C LEU A 92 12.98 18.01 -6.32
N ALA A 93 13.63 18.98 -6.96
CA ALA A 93 14.88 19.56 -6.50
C ALA A 93 14.60 20.94 -5.90
N VAL A 94 14.31 20.97 -4.60
CA VAL A 94 14.01 22.22 -3.87
C VAL A 94 15.24 22.74 -3.12
N PRO A 95 15.49 24.06 -3.14
CA PRO A 95 16.50 24.66 -2.26
C PRO A 95 16.26 24.29 -0.79
N PRO A 96 17.32 24.14 0.03
CA PRO A 96 17.18 23.81 1.45
C PRO A 96 16.27 24.77 2.23
N SER A 97 16.18 26.02 1.80
CA SER A 97 15.34 27.06 2.41
C SER A 97 13.83 26.82 2.26
N ILE A 98 13.40 26.09 1.23
CA ILE A 98 11.98 25.82 0.98
C ILE A 98 11.60 24.35 1.13
N CYS A 99 12.58 23.45 1.25
CA CYS A 99 12.38 22.02 1.50
C CYS A 99 11.40 21.73 2.67
N PRO A 100 11.43 22.46 3.80
CA PRO A 100 10.51 22.20 4.92
C PRO A 100 9.02 22.48 4.62
N PHE A 101 8.69 23.13 3.50
CA PHE A 101 7.29 23.39 3.11
C PHE A 101 6.67 22.27 2.27
N PHE A 102 7.46 21.27 1.87
CA PHE A 102 6.98 20.12 1.11
C PHE A 102 6.90 18.88 2.02
N LEU A 103 5.93 18.02 1.75
CA LEU A 103 5.88 16.71 2.40
C LEU A 103 7.04 15.85 1.92
N ALA A 104 7.56 15.01 2.82
CA ALA A 104 8.70 14.15 2.52
C ALA A 104 8.26 12.97 1.65
N PHE A 105 8.75 12.93 0.41
CA PHE A 105 8.42 11.82 -0.47
C PHE A 105 9.15 10.53 -0.07
N HIS A 106 8.40 9.44 0.08
CA HIS A 106 8.89 8.13 0.48
C HIS A 106 8.68 7.04 -0.58
N GLY A 107 8.25 7.40 -1.79
CA GLY A 107 7.98 6.48 -2.88
C GLY A 107 6.50 6.18 -3.06
N THR A 108 6.20 5.01 -3.65
CA THR A 108 4.84 4.51 -3.85
C THR A 108 4.63 3.19 -3.12
N ALA A 109 3.38 2.89 -2.78
CA ALA A 109 2.98 1.62 -2.19
C ALA A 109 1.62 1.18 -2.73
N VAL A 110 1.42 -0.13 -2.86
CA VAL A 110 0.11 -0.71 -3.18
C VAL A 110 -0.54 -1.10 -1.86
N VAL A 111 -1.69 -0.50 -1.54
CA VAL A 111 -2.46 -0.74 -0.31
C VAL A 111 -3.95 -0.83 -0.62
N PRO A 112 -4.78 -1.43 0.25
CA PRO A 112 -6.23 -1.41 0.06
C PRO A 112 -6.76 0.01 -0.04
N ALA A 113 -7.58 0.26 -1.06
CA ALA A 113 -8.24 1.52 -1.30
C ALA A 113 -9.27 1.83 -0.21
N SER A 114 -9.41 3.12 0.10
CA SER A 114 -10.29 3.58 1.17
C SER A 114 -11.79 3.42 0.87
N ASP A 115 -12.13 3.25 -0.41
CA ASP A 115 -13.49 3.01 -0.91
C ASP A 115 -13.84 1.51 -0.98
N GLY A 116 -12.91 0.63 -0.61
CA GLY A 116 -13.13 -0.82 -0.68
C GLY A 116 -12.99 -1.43 -2.08
N SER A 117 -12.56 -0.67 -3.09
CA SER A 117 -12.38 -1.16 -4.48
C SER A 117 -11.27 -2.21 -4.65
N GLY A 118 -10.43 -2.40 -3.63
CA GLY A 118 -9.34 -3.39 -3.62
C GLY A 118 -7.96 -2.72 -3.57
N PRO A 119 -6.88 -3.43 -3.95
CA PRO A 119 -5.54 -2.87 -3.96
C PRO A 119 -5.42 -1.70 -4.95
N HIS A 120 -4.92 -0.56 -4.47
CA HIS A 120 -4.68 0.64 -5.28
C HIS A 120 -3.30 1.24 -4.99
N THR A 121 -2.69 1.85 -5.99
CA THR A 121 -1.37 2.48 -5.85
C THR A 121 -1.49 3.85 -5.21
N HIS A 122 -0.69 4.11 -4.18
CA HIS A 122 -0.67 5.36 -3.43
C HIS A 122 0.74 5.98 -3.43
N LEU A 123 0.79 7.31 -3.45
CA LEU A 123 1.97 8.10 -3.09
C LEU A 123 2.15 8.06 -1.58
N LEU A 124 3.38 7.84 -1.12
CA LEU A 124 3.74 7.86 0.29
C LEU A 124 4.44 9.17 0.62
N LEU A 125 3.78 9.98 1.44
CA LEU A 125 4.20 11.33 1.87
C LEU A 125 4.32 11.45 3.39
#